data_AF-A0A0E0ND07-F1
#
_entry.id   AF-A0A0E0ND07-F1
#
_cell.length_a   1.000
_cell.length_b   1.000
_cell.length_c   1.000
_cell.angle_alpha   90.00
_cell.angle_beta   90.00
_cell.angle_gamma   90.00
#
_symmetry.space_group_name_H-M   'P 1'
#
loop_
_entity.id
_entity.type
_entity.pdbx_description
1 polymer ?
#
loop_
_entity_poly.entity_id
_entity_poly.type
_entity_poly.pdbx_seq_one_letter_code
_entity_poly.pdbx_strand_id
1 'polypeptide(L)' 'MPRRPVWDKEPATEVPEPPCVRAASPEPCFHSPSYYDCAARRNYEDIGKAVPYIRRCEDVSWGIQLVKGSSHW' A
#
# COMPACT_ATOMS: atom_id res chain seq x y z
N MET A 1 1.30 -28.20 22.06
CA MET A 1 0.44 -28.42 20.87
C MET A 1 1.15 -27.85 19.65
N PRO A 2 1.30 -28.59 18.54
CA PRO A 2 1.90 -28.05 17.32
C PRO A 2 1.04 -26.90 16.79
N ARG A 3 1.68 -25.79 16.36
CA ARG A 3 0.94 -24.74 15.63
C ARG A 3 0.43 -25.34 14.33
N ARG A 4 -0.84 -25.09 13.98
CA ARG A 4 -1.39 -25.56 12.70
C ARG A 4 -0.59 -24.94 11.53
N PRO A 5 -0.28 -25.72 10.49
CA PRO A 5 0.25 -25.20 9.24
C PRO A 5 -0.58 -24.02 8.70
N VAL A 6 0.07 -23.11 7.99
CA VAL A 6 -0.60 -21.93 7.40
C VAL A 6 -1.71 -22.31 6.42
N TRP A 7 -1.67 -23.52 5.86
CA TRP A 7 -2.62 -24.07 4.90
C TRP A 7 -3.90 -24.62 5.55
N ASP A 8 -3.91 -24.82 6.87
CA ASP A 8 -5.10 -25.22 7.67
C ASP A 8 -5.90 -24.01 8.18
N LYS A 9 -5.55 -22.80 7.73
CA LYS A 9 -6.39 -21.62 7.95
C LYS A 9 -7.62 -21.77 7.07
N GLU A 10 -8.82 -21.65 7.64
CA GLU A 10 -10.03 -21.63 6.83
C GLU A 10 -9.86 -20.64 5.68
N PRO A 11 -10.23 -21.03 4.44
CA PRO A 11 -10.21 -20.10 3.32
C PRO A 11 -11.05 -18.89 3.71
N ALA A 12 -10.63 -17.69 3.29
CA ALA A 12 -11.43 -16.49 3.47
C ALA A 12 -12.86 -16.78 2.97
N THR A 13 -13.82 -16.78 3.88
CA THR A 13 -15.20 -17.22 3.61
C THR A 13 -15.98 -16.23 2.75
N GLU A 14 -15.39 -15.06 2.48
CA GLU A 14 -16.01 -13.95 1.80
C GLU A 14 -15.06 -13.42 0.71
N VAL A 15 -15.55 -13.41 -0.53
CA VAL A 15 -14.84 -12.81 -1.67
C VAL A 15 -15.05 -11.30 -1.57
N PRO A 16 -13.97 -10.49 -1.63
CA PRO A 16 -14.11 -9.04 -1.63
C PRO A 16 -15.00 -8.55 -2.77
N GLU A 17 -15.84 -7.55 -2.53
CA GLU A 17 -16.55 -6.82 -3.58
C GLU A 17 -15.98 -5.40 -3.73
N PRO A 18 -15.38 -5.03 -4.89
CA PRO A 18 -15.15 -5.86 -6.07
C PRO A 18 -14.03 -6.90 -5.86
N PRO A 19 -14.05 -8.03 -6.60
CA PRO A 19 -13.08 -9.11 -6.43
C PRO A 19 -11.67 -8.74 -6.89
N CYS A 20 -11.56 -7.72 -7.75
CA CYS A 20 -10.28 -7.13 -8.14
C CYS A 20 -10.47 -5.65 -8.48
N VAL A 21 -9.36 -4.92 -8.42
CA VAL A 21 -9.27 -3.53 -8.84
C VAL A 21 -8.11 -3.37 -9.81
N ARG A 22 -8.20 -2.37 -10.68
CA ARG A 22 -7.10 -2.01 -11.57
C ARG A 22 -6.04 -1.27 -10.76
N ALA A 23 -4.80 -1.77 -10.77
CA ALA A 23 -3.66 -1.08 -10.17
C ALA A 23 -3.44 0.30 -10.83
N ALA A 24 -3.03 1.29 -10.03
CA ALA A 24 -2.76 2.64 -10.49
C ALA A 24 -1.54 2.74 -11.41
N SER A 25 -0.59 1.81 -11.30
CA SER A 25 0.63 1.74 -12.11
C SER A 25 1.16 0.30 -12.16
N PRO A 26 2.11 -0.02 -13.06
CA PRO A 26 2.84 -1.29 -13.05
C PRO A 26 3.96 -1.34 -11.99
N GLU A 27 4.09 -0.31 -11.14
CA GLU A 27 5.17 -0.19 -10.15
C GLU A 27 4.87 -1.09 -8.93
N PRO A 28 5.89 -1.72 -8.33
CA PRO A 28 5.68 -2.57 -7.16
C PRO A 28 5.29 -1.73 -5.93
N CYS A 29 4.50 -2.32 -5.04
CA CYS A 29 4.20 -1.72 -3.74
C CYS A 29 5.39 -1.85 -2.78
N PHE A 30 5.84 -0.73 -2.21
CA PHE A 30 6.83 -0.74 -1.14
C PHE A 30 6.12 -0.89 0.22
N HIS A 31 6.19 -2.08 0.82
CA HIS A 31 5.42 -2.44 2.03
C HIS A 31 5.92 -1.82 3.34
N SER A 32 7.13 -1.27 3.38
CA SER A 32 7.74 -0.78 4.63
C SER A 32 8.50 0.54 4.40
N PRO A 33 7.81 1.60 3.92
CA PRO A 33 8.43 2.89 3.75
C PRO A 33 8.71 3.55 5.11
N SER A 34 9.75 4.37 5.17
CA SER A 34 9.94 5.28 6.31
C SER A 34 8.92 6.41 6.23
N TYR A 35 8.15 6.62 7.30
CA TYR A 35 7.14 7.67 7.40
C TYR A 35 7.68 9.03 7.84
N TYR A 36 9.01 9.18 7.95
CA TYR A 36 9.62 10.32 8.61
C TYR A 36 9.95 11.45 7.62
N ASP A 37 9.45 12.65 7.89
CA ASP A 37 9.90 13.88 7.25
C ASP A 37 11.16 14.38 7.96
N CYS A 38 12.30 14.25 7.28
CA CYS A 38 13.61 14.66 7.79
C CYS A 38 13.71 16.17 8.05
N ALA A 39 13.02 17.01 7.26
CA ALA A 39 13.09 18.46 7.35
C ALA A 39 12.22 18.98 8.50
N ALA A 40 10.99 18.48 8.60
CA ALA A 40 10.07 18.83 9.70
C ALA A 40 10.36 18.06 11.00
N ARG A 41 11.25 17.06 10.96
CA ARG A 41 11.62 16.19 12.08
C ARG A 41 10.41 15.53 12.77
N ARG A 42 9.46 15.08 11.97
CA ARG A 42 8.23 14.42 12.43
C ARG A 42 7.73 13.42 11.40
N ASN A 43 6.80 12.55 11.78
CA ASN A 43 6.17 11.64 10.82
C ASN A 43 5.16 12.38 9.93
N TYR A 44 5.04 11.96 8.67
CA TYR A 44 3.92 12.32 7.81
C TYR A 44 2.61 11.80 8.40
N GLU A 45 1.54 12.60 8.32
CA GLU A 45 0.18 12.13 8.57
C GLU A 45 -0.24 11.09 7.52
N ASP A 46 0.13 11.33 6.26
CA ASP A 46 -0.01 10.37 5.16
C ASP A 46 1.12 10.52 4.15
N ILE A 47 2.10 9.61 4.20
CA ILE A 47 3.21 9.57 3.24
C ILE A 47 2.73 9.35 1.79
N GLY A 48 1.54 8.77 1.60
CA GLY A 48 0.90 8.61 0.30
C GLY A 48 0.48 9.93 -0.35
N LYS A 49 0.67 11.06 0.33
CA LYS A 49 0.37 12.42 -0.16
C LYS A 49 1.57 13.36 -0.10
N ALA A 50 2.77 12.85 0.22
CA ALA A 50 3.96 13.68 0.35
C ALA A 50 4.34 14.39 -0.98
N VAL A 51 4.12 13.72 -2.12
CA VAL A 51 4.36 14.25 -3.47
C VAL A 51 3.34 13.70 -4.47
N PRO A 52 3.10 14.37 -5.63
CA PRO A 52 2.02 14.01 -6.56
C PRO A 52 2.14 12.63 -7.23
N TYR A 53 3.35 12.06 -7.28
CA TYR A 53 3.65 10.79 -7.94
C TYR A 53 3.81 9.63 -6.96
N ILE A 54 3.48 9.81 -5.68
CA ILE A 54 3.40 8.75 -4.68
C ILE A 54 1.94 8.63 -4.23
N ARG A 55 1.45 7.38 -4.07
CA ARG A 55 0.14 7.06 -3.49
C ARG A 55 0.22 5.82 -2.61
N ARG A 56 -0.82 5.56 -1.82
CA ARG A 56 -1.02 4.26 -1.15
C ARG A 56 -1.28 3.17 -2.19
N CYS A 57 -0.86 1.95 -1.87
CA CYS A 57 -1.15 0.79 -2.70
C CYS A 57 -2.58 0.30 -2.49
N GLU A 58 -3.14 -0.37 -3.50
CA GLU A 58 -4.50 -0.94 -3.44
C GLU A 58 -4.56 -2.24 -2.63
N ASP A 59 -3.44 -2.95 -2.53
CA ASP A 59 -3.30 -4.27 -1.90
C ASP A 59 -2.77 -4.19 -0.46
N VAL A 60 -1.84 -3.28 -0.17
CA VAL A 60 -1.29 -3.02 1.16
C VAL A 60 -1.51 -1.56 1.52
N SER A 61 -2.51 -1.30 2.38
CA SER A 61 -2.97 0.06 2.70
C SER A 61 -1.92 0.95 3.36
N TRP A 62 -0.91 0.36 4.01
CA TRP A 62 0.23 1.08 4.57
C TRP A 62 1.45 1.13 3.63
N GLY A 63 1.41 0.47 2.49
CA GLY A 63 2.46 0.59 1.48
C GLY A 63 2.38 1.90 0.70
N ILE A 64 3.43 2.20 -0.06
CA ILE A 64 3.41 3.27 -1.06
C ILE A 64 3.87 2.74 -2.42
N GLN A 65 3.36 3.33 -3.49
CA GLN A 65 3.79 3.04 -4.85
C GLN A 65 3.96 4.32 -5.67
N LEU A 66 4.81 4.24 -6.69
CA LEU A 66 4.95 5.27 -7.69
C LEU A 66 3.76 5.23 -8.64
N VAL A 67 3.22 6.39 -8.98
CA VAL A 67 2.18 6.53 -9.99
C VAL A 67 2.62 7.54 -11.03
N LYS A 68 2.06 7.43 -12.24
CA LYS A 68 2.26 8.48 -13.25
C LYS A 68 1.78 9.80 -12.66
N GLY A 69 2.71 10.72 -12.40
CA GLY A 69 2.36 12.08 -12.03
C GLY A 69 1.45 12.62 -13.12
N SER A 70 0.27 13.12 -12.75
CA SER A 70 -0.46 14.01 -13.65
C SER A 70 0.45 15.20 -13.86
N SER A 71 1.17 15.24 -14.98
CA SER A 71 1.86 16.41 -15.49
C SER A 71 0.78 17.44 -15.86
N HIS A 72 0.21 18.05 -14.84
CA HIS A 72 -0.66 19.21 -14.95
C HIS A 72 -0.11 20.23 -13.96
N TRP A 73 1.10 20.68 -14.28
CA TRP A 73 1.69 21.93 -13.85
C TRP A 73 2.07 22.67 -15.13
#